data_AF-A0AAV5J0S7-F1
#
_entry.id   AF-A0AAV5J0S7-F1
#
_cell.length_a   1.000
_cell.length_b   1.000
_cell.length_c   1.000
_cell.angle_alpha   90.00
_cell.angle_beta   90.00
_cell.angle_gamma   90.00
#
_symmetry.space_group_name_H-M   'P 1'
#
loop_
_entity.id
_entity.type
_entity.pdbx_description
1 polymer ?
#
loop_
_entity_poly.entity_id
_entity_poly.type
_entity_poly.pdbx_seq_one_letter_code
_entity_poly.pdbx_strand_id
1 'polypeptide(L)'
;MAIATAVSLGSRRNRAASLSTPPPKPNFCVSASAVSIGTSETISPTSFLDQRESGILHFVEYQGLGNDLILVDNRNSTESRITTEQVMKLCDRNFGMGADGVIFAMPGVNRTGYTMRIFNSDGGEPEMCGNGMRCFARFIAELENLKGRHRYHRPPFSLTVMVA
;
A
#
# COMPACT_ATOMS: atom_id res chain seq x y z
N MET A 1 9.89 15.53 -14.27
CA MET A 1 11.13 15.42 -15.07
C MET A 1 11.21 13.99 -15.58
N ALA A 2 11.27 13.83 -16.90
CA ALA A 2 10.89 12.63 -17.65
C ALA A 2 11.69 11.36 -17.32
N ILE A 3 11.03 10.19 -17.29
CA ILE A 3 11.70 8.89 -17.22
C ILE A 3 11.84 8.38 -18.65
N ALA A 4 13.09 8.31 -19.12
CA ALA A 4 13.47 7.77 -20.41
C ALA A 4 13.40 6.24 -20.40
N THR A 5 12.81 5.67 -21.45
CA THR A 5 12.89 4.24 -21.76
C THR A 5 14.26 3.96 -22.37
N ALA A 6 15.15 3.31 -21.65
CA ALA A 6 16.44 2.85 -22.18
C ALA A 6 16.56 1.32 -22.04
N VAL A 7 16.65 0.63 -23.18
CA VAL A 7 17.15 -0.74 -23.31
C VAL A 7 18.64 -0.62 -23.59
N SER A 8 19.48 -1.21 -22.74
CA SER A 8 20.91 -1.37 -23.02
C SER A 8 21.39 -2.72 -22.49
N LEU A 9 22.08 -3.46 -23.36
CA LEU A 9 22.87 -4.65 -23.01
C LEU A 9 24.31 -4.19 -22.69
N GLY A 10 24.86 -4.65 -21.56
CA GLY A 10 26.25 -4.36 -21.19
C GLY A 10 26.71 -5.14 -19.97
N SER A 11 27.93 -5.67 -20.05
CA SER A 11 28.54 -6.74 -19.25
C SER A 11 29.46 -6.24 -18.11
N ARG A 12 29.56 -7.07 -17.05
CA ARG A 12 30.66 -7.30 -16.08
C ARG A 12 30.96 -6.37 -14.86
N ARG A 13 31.05 -7.10 -13.72
CA ARG A 13 32.05 -7.12 -12.61
C ARG A 13 31.93 -6.19 -11.37
N ASN A 14 31.80 -6.89 -10.22
CA ASN A 14 32.40 -6.74 -8.87
C ASN A 14 32.48 -5.38 -8.15
N ARG A 15 31.95 -5.31 -6.91
CA ARG A 15 32.72 -5.39 -5.64
C ARG A 15 31.80 -5.25 -4.42
N ALA A 16 32.14 -5.99 -3.37
CA ALA A 16 31.54 -5.92 -2.04
C ALA A 16 32.01 -4.66 -1.28
N ALA A 17 31.12 -4.07 -0.49
CA ALA A 17 31.49 -3.17 0.61
C ALA A 17 30.43 -3.27 1.71
N SER A 18 30.88 -3.65 2.90
CA SER A 18 30.17 -3.71 4.17
C SER A 18 29.98 -2.30 4.74
N LEU A 19 28.75 -1.89 5.06
CA LEU A 19 28.47 -0.72 5.91
C LEU A 19 27.47 -1.09 7.01
N SER A 20 27.89 -0.81 8.24
CA SER A 20 27.14 -0.95 9.50
C SER A 20 25.85 -0.12 9.48
N THR A 21 24.73 -0.74 9.84
CA THR A 21 23.44 -0.06 10.00
C THR A 21 23.36 0.68 11.35
N PRO A 22 22.85 1.92 11.40
CA PRO A 22 22.60 2.63 12.66
C PRO A 22 21.41 2.02 13.40
N PRO A 23 21.32 2.17 14.73
CA PRO A 23 20.25 1.59 15.54
C PRO A 23 18.88 2.20 15.17
N PRO A 24 17.79 1.40 15.22
CA PRO A 24 16.46 1.85 14.87
C PRO A 24 15.99 2.94 15.84
N LYS A 25 15.51 4.06 15.29
CA LYS A 25 14.85 5.11 16.07
C LYS A 25 13.49 4.59 16.58
N PRO A 26 13.05 4.99 17.78
CA PRO A 26 11.75 4.55 18.31
C PRO A 26 10.62 5.09 17.43
N ASN A 27 9.85 4.19 16.84
CA ASN A 27 8.66 4.53 16.07
C ASN A 27 7.52 4.86 17.06
N PHE A 28 7.18 6.14 17.17
CA PHE A 28 5.97 6.55 17.87
C PHE A 28 4.75 6.17 17.03
N CYS A 29 3.84 5.36 17.58
CA CYS A 29 2.57 5.01 16.95
C CYS A 29 1.47 5.83 17.61
N VAL A 30 0.80 6.69 16.85
CA VAL A 30 -0.39 7.42 17.32
C VAL A 30 -1.61 6.69 16.77
N SER A 31 -2.42 6.11 17.66
CA SER A 31 -3.70 5.51 17.31
C SER A 31 -4.79 6.58 17.45
N ALA A 32 -5.46 6.92 16.35
CA ALA A 32 -6.62 7.81 16.37
C ALA A 32 -7.91 6.99 16.21
N SER A 33 -8.97 7.37 16.92
CA SER A 33 -10.30 6.79 16.76
C SER A 33 -11.29 7.92 16.51
N ALA A 34 -11.94 7.90 15.34
CA ALA A 34 -13.01 8.82 15.01
C ALA A 34 -14.36 8.18 15.37
N VAL A 35 -15.20 8.92 16.09
CA VAL A 35 -16.58 8.51 16.42
C VAL A 35 -17.52 9.45 15.67
N SER A 36 -18.33 8.89 14.77
CA SER A 36 -19.40 9.63 14.10
C SER A 36 -20.71 9.46 14.90
N ILE A 37 -21.29 10.56 15.36
CA ILE A 37 -22.64 10.56 15.95
C ILE A 37 -23.63 10.63 14.78
N GLY A 38 -24.20 9.49 14.41
CA GLY A 38 -25.31 9.41 13.47
C GLY A 38 -26.64 9.58 14.20
N THR A 39 -27.51 10.48 13.73
CA THR A 39 -28.90 10.56 14.16
C THR A 39 -29.70 9.44 13.51
N SER A 40 -29.76 8.26 14.12
CA SER A 40 -30.82 7.28 13.87
C SER A 40 -30.91 6.28 15.02
N GLU A 41 -31.93 6.45 15.85
CA GLU A 41 -32.32 5.46 16.85
C GLU A 41 -32.86 4.22 16.16
N THR A 42 -32.05 3.17 16.09
CA THR A 42 -32.57 1.79 16.01
C THR A 42 -31.69 0.96 16.93
N ILE A 43 -32.24 0.68 18.11
CA ILE A 43 -31.57 -0.01 19.21
C ILE A 43 -31.35 -1.47 18.79
N SER A 44 -30.15 -1.79 18.29
CA SER A 44 -29.70 -3.18 18.16
C SER A 44 -29.19 -3.68 19.53
N PRO A 45 -29.37 -4.96 19.88
CA PRO A 45 -29.05 -5.48 21.22
C PRO A 45 -27.55 -5.69 21.46
N THR A 46 -26.69 -5.25 20.55
CA THR A 46 -25.23 -5.31 20.69
C THR A 46 -24.77 -4.17 21.59
N SER A 47 -24.08 -4.47 22.68
CA SER A 47 -23.60 -3.44 23.61
C SER A 47 -22.70 -2.43 22.88
N PHE A 48 -22.75 -1.16 23.28
CA PHE A 48 -21.90 -0.09 22.74
C PHE A 48 -20.39 -0.43 22.80
N LEU A 49 -20.00 -1.33 23.71
CA LEU A 49 -18.63 -1.82 23.87
C LEU A 49 -18.30 -2.99 22.92
N ASP A 50 -19.29 -3.77 22.48
CA ASP A 50 -19.11 -4.85 21.48
C ASP A 50 -18.90 -4.33 20.06
N GLN A 51 -19.28 -3.07 19.77
CA GLN A 51 -19.05 -2.44 18.47
C GLN A 51 -17.60 -1.98 18.24
N ARG A 52 -16.71 -2.19 19.23
CA ARG A 52 -15.29 -1.85 19.15
C ARG A 52 -14.44 -3.03 18.67
N GLU A 53 -14.66 -3.51 17.46
CA GLU A 53 -13.54 -4.11 16.72
C GLU A 53 -12.69 -2.98 16.11
N SER A 54 -12.03 -2.22 16.98
CA SER A 54 -11.07 -1.19 16.58
C SER A 54 -9.73 -1.86 16.29
N GLY A 55 -9.59 -2.38 15.07
CA GLY A 55 -8.31 -2.90 14.58
C GLY A 55 -7.29 -1.79 14.30
N ILE A 56 -6.02 -2.04 14.58
CA ILE A 56 -4.92 -1.14 14.20
C ILE A 56 -4.47 -1.51 12.78
N LEU A 57 -4.58 -0.56 11.84
CA LEU A 57 -4.02 -0.69 10.51
C LEU A 57 -2.73 0.12 10.41
N HIS A 58 -1.61 -0.54 10.17
CA HIS A 58 -0.36 0.11 9.82
C HIS A 58 -0.29 0.32 8.31
N PHE A 59 0.01 1.53 7.89
CA PHE A 59 0.13 1.90 6.49
C PHE A 59 1.16 3.02 6.31
N VAL A 60 1.53 3.26 5.06
CA VAL A 60 2.36 4.39 4.63
C VAL A 60 1.66 5.10 3.50
N GLU A 61 1.56 6.42 3.57
CA GLU A 61 1.03 7.23 2.48
C GLU A 61 2.10 7.51 1.43
N TYR A 62 1.76 7.33 0.16
CA TYR A 62 2.59 7.72 -0.97
C TYR A 62 1.78 8.58 -1.93
N GLN A 63 2.46 9.51 -2.60
CA GLN A 63 1.87 10.30 -3.66
C GLN A 63 2.61 10.07 -4.99
N GLY A 64 1.85 9.85 -6.06
CA GLY A 64 2.37 9.77 -7.42
C GLY A 64 1.70 10.78 -8.36
N LEU A 65 2.38 11.90 -8.66
CA LEU A 65 1.87 12.96 -9.55
C LEU A 65 0.50 13.53 -9.12
N GLY A 66 0.32 13.77 -7.82
CA GLY A 66 -0.93 14.31 -7.28
C GLY A 66 -2.01 13.26 -6.99
N ASN A 67 -1.72 11.97 -7.17
CA ASN A 67 -2.59 10.88 -6.75
C ASN A 67 -2.07 10.31 -5.41
N ASP A 68 -2.85 10.50 -4.34
CA ASP A 68 -2.50 10.15 -2.97
C ASP A 68 -3.02 8.75 -2.65
N LEU A 69 -2.15 7.86 -2.20
CA LEU A 69 -2.43 6.43 -2.05
C LEU A 69 -1.94 5.93 -0.70
N ILE A 70 -2.78 5.16 -0.02
CA ILE A 70 -2.42 4.48 1.21
C ILE A 70 -1.88 3.09 0.86
N LEU A 71 -0.64 2.80 1.25
CA LEU A 71 -0.01 1.51 1.00
C LEU A 71 0.06 0.69 2.28
N VAL A 72 -0.45 -0.54 2.19
CA VAL A 72 -0.51 -1.50 3.30
C VAL A 72 0.37 -2.70 2.97
N ASP A 73 1.28 -3.04 3.87
CA ASP A 73 2.02 -4.30 3.80
C ASP A 73 1.08 -5.45 4.16
N ASN A 74 0.72 -6.22 3.15
CA ASN A 74 -0.18 -7.36 3.26
C ASN A 74 0.47 -8.66 2.74
N ARG A 75 1.81 -8.75 2.80
CA ARG A 75 2.55 -9.88 2.24
C ARG A 75 2.30 -11.20 2.99
N ASN A 76 1.74 -11.11 4.20
CA ASN A 76 1.42 -12.23 5.07
C ASN A 76 0.01 -12.83 4.86
N SER A 77 -0.82 -12.25 3.98
CA SER A 77 -2.17 -12.75 3.71
C SER A 77 -2.56 -12.61 2.24
N THR A 78 -3.38 -13.54 1.75
CA THR A 78 -4.00 -13.47 0.41
C THR A 78 -5.31 -12.70 0.41
N GLU A 79 -5.80 -12.27 1.58
CA GLU A 79 -7.00 -11.45 1.73
C GLU A 79 -6.63 -10.04 2.18
N SER A 80 -7.39 -9.03 1.75
CA SER A 80 -7.20 -7.64 2.18
C SER A 80 -7.43 -7.52 3.69
N ARG A 81 -6.58 -6.77 4.39
CA ARG A 81 -6.70 -6.59 5.86
C ARG A 81 -7.94 -5.83 6.31
N ILE A 82 -8.55 -5.09 5.39
CA ILE A 82 -9.74 -4.28 5.63
C ILE A 82 -10.77 -4.53 4.55
N THR A 83 -12.04 -4.37 4.91
CA THR A 83 -13.17 -4.49 3.98
C THR A 83 -13.26 -3.29 3.05
N THR A 84 -14.03 -3.42 1.97
CA THR A 84 -14.27 -2.32 1.03
C THR A 84 -14.91 -1.11 1.71
N GLU A 85 -15.82 -1.32 2.65
CA GLU A 85 -16.48 -0.24 3.41
C GLU A 85 -15.46 0.49 4.30
N GLN A 86 -14.50 -0.23 4.86
CA GLN A 86 -13.40 0.36 5.63
C GLN A 86 -12.44 1.14 4.74
N VAL A 87 -12.16 0.67 3.51
CA VAL A 87 -11.40 1.43 2.51
C VAL A 87 -12.09 2.76 2.22
N MET A 88 -13.40 2.75 1.92
CA MET A 88 -14.15 3.97 1.61
C MET A 88 -14.11 4.97 2.77
N LYS A 89 -14.30 4.50 4.02
CA LYS A 89 -14.18 5.34 5.22
C LYS A 89 -12.77 5.90 5.41
N LEU A 90 -11.74 5.09 5.13
CA LEU A 90 -10.35 5.50 5.26
C LEU A 90 -9.98 6.56 4.21
N CYS A 91 -10.50 6.43 3.00
CA CYS A 91 -10.27 7.36 1.89
C CYS A 91 -11.06 8.68 2.00
N ASP A 92 -12.08 8.76 2.86
CA ASP A 92 -12.83 10.00 3.08
C ASP A 92 -11.89 11.14 3.50
N ARG A 93 -11.95 12.28 2.80
CA ARG A 93 -11.04 13.41 3.02
C ARG A 93 -11.39 14.28 4.23
N ASN A 94 -12.59 14.14 4.79
CA ASN A 94 -13.05 14.94 5.93
C ASN A 94 -12.93 14.17 7.25
N PHE A 95 -13.23 12.87 7.22
CA PHE A 95 -13.34 12.02 8.41
C PHE A 95 -12.35 10.85 8.42
N GLY A 96 -11.72 10.55 7.28
CA GLY A 96 -10.69 9.54 7.13
C GLY A 96 -9.29 10.15 7.04
N MET A 97 -8.37 9.39 6.46
CA MET A 97 -7.02 9.85 6.16
C MET A 97 -6.96 10.70 4.88
N GLY A 98 -7.95 10.55 4.00
CA GLY A 98 -8.05 11.30 2.75
C GLY A 98 -7.07 10.83 1.67
N ALA A 99 -7.47 9.83 0.89
CA ALA A 99 -6.67 9.29 -0.20
C ALA A 99 -7.55 8.95 -1.41
N ASP A 100 -6.94 8.89 -2.60
CA ASP A 100 -7.64 8.48 -3.83
C ASP A 100 -7.83 6.95 -3.89
N GLY A 101 -7.07 6.20 -3.09
CA GLY A 101 -7.23 4.76 -2.94
C GLY A 101 -6.27 4.11 -1.95
N VAL A 102 -6.49 2.81 -1.72
CA VAL A 102 -5.68 1.95 -0.86
C VAL A 102 -5.08 0.82 -1.71
N ILE A 103 -3.77 0.64 -1.61
CA ILE A 103 -3.00 -0.42 -2.27
C ILE A 103 -2.50 -1.42 -1.23
N PHE A 104 -2.70 -2.70 -1.50
CA PHE A 104 -2.20 -3.81 -0.72
C PHE A 104 -1.04 -4.51 -1.44
N ALA A 105 0.09 -4.63 -0.75
CA ALA A 105 1.21 -5.48 -1.16
C ALA A 105 0.96 -6.90 -0.71
N MET A 106 0.59 -7.77 -1.64
CA MET A 106 0.18 -9.15 -1.38
C MET A 106 1.28 -10.12 -1.81
N PRO A 107 1.28 -11.36 -1.30
CA PRO A 107 2.20 -12.39 -1.78
C PRO A 107 2.08 -12.58 -3.30
N GLY A 108 3.22 -12.82 -3.95
CA GLY A 108 3.29 -13.02 -5.38
C GLY A 108 2.54 -14.27 -5.84
N VAL A 109 1.87 -14.18 -6.98
CA VAL A 109 1.28 -15.34 -7.69
C VAL A 109 2.03 -15.59 -9.00
N ASN A 110 1.94 -16.81 -9.56
CA ASN A 110 2.49 -17.14 -10.88
C ASN A 110 3.99 -16.78 -11.09
N ARG A 111 4.84 -17.08 -10.10
CA ARG A 111 6.30 -16.81 -10.11
C ARG A 111 6.68 -15.32 -10.14
N THR A 112 5.79 -14.45 -9.67
CA THR A 112 6.11 -13.04 -9.44
C THR A 112 6.52 -12.82 -7.99
N GLY A 113 7.25 -11.72 -7.71
CA GLY A 113 7.68 -11.43 -6.34
C GLY A 113 6.51 -11.02 -5.44
N TYR A 114 5.66 -10.13 -5.95
CA TYR A 114 4.52 -9.57 -5.21
C TYR A 114 3.34 -9.34 -6.13
N THR A 115 2.15 -9.38 -5.54
CA THR A 115 0.89 -9.04 -6.19
C THR A 115 0.38 -7.71 -5.64
N MET A 116 -0.05 -6.82 -6.52
CA MET A 116 -0.73 -5.59 -6.14
C MET A 116 -2.24 -5.80 -6.19
N ARG A 117 -2.93 -5.38 -5.14
CA ARG A 117 -4.38 -5.18 -5.13
C ARG A 117 -4.67 -3.74 -4.76
N ILE A 118 -5.67 -3.13 -5.37
CA ILE A 118 -5.99 -1.72 -5.17
C ILE A 118 -7.51 -1.55 -5.05
N PHE A 119 -7.93 -0.67 -4.17
CA PHE A 119 -9.29 -0.16 -4.11
C PHE A 119 -9.24 1.36 -4.21
N ASN A 120 -10.10 1.93 -5.04
CA ASN A 120 -10.31 3.37 -5.11
C ASN A 120 -11.09 3.87 -3.89
N SER A 121 -11.18 5.19 -3.74
CA SER A 121 -11.96 5.84 -2.68
C SER A 121 -13.46 5.49 -2.70
N ASP A 122 -14.00 5.09 -3.84
CA ASP A 122 -15.39 4.61 -4.01
C ASP A 122 -15.57 3.12 -3.69
N GLY A 123 -14.49 2.43 -3.32
CA GLY A 123 -14.48 0.99 -3.05
C GLY A 123 -14.35 0.11 -4.30
N GLY A 124 -14.31 0.70 -5.51
CA GLY A 124 -14.08 -0.05 -6.74
C GLY A 124 -12.65 -0.59 -6.83
N GLU A 125 -12.48 -1.80 -7.36
CA GLU A 125 -11.16 -2.38 -7.65
C GLU A 125 -10.79 -2.14 -9.12
N PRO A 126 -9.94 -1.15 -9.46
CA PRO A 126 -9.56 -0.90 -10.85
C PRO A 126 -8.56 -1.95 -11.36
N GLU A 127 -8.63 -2.23 -12.66
CA GLU A 127 -7.67 -3.14 -13.31
C GLU A 127 -6.27 -2.53 -13.44
N MET A 128 -6.18 -1.22 -13.72
CA MET A 128 -4.92 -0.51 -13.94
C MET A 128 -4.83 0.78 -13.13
N CYS A 129 -3.71 0.97 -12.42
CA CYS A 129 -3.35 2.24 -11.80
C CYS A 129 -1.86 2.53 -11.99
N GLY A 130 -1.52 3.31 -13.02
CA GLY A 130 -0.13 3.60 -13.38
C GLY A 130 0.63 4.43 -12.33
N ASN A 131 -0.07 5.35 -11.64
CA ASN A 131 0.50 6.11 -10.53
C ASN A 131 0.73 5.21 -9.31
N GLY A 132 -0.22 4.34 -9.02
CA GLY A 132 -0.13 3.37 -7.94
C GLY A 132 1.00 2.38 -8.12
N MET A 133 1.24 1.88 -9.33
CA MET A 133 2.36 0.96 -9.59
C MET A 133 3.73 1.57 -9.28
N ARG A 134 3.92 2.88 -9.48
CA ARG A 134 5.19 3.54 -9.14
C ARG A 134 5.38 3.64 -7.63
N CYS A 135 4.32 4.02 -6.91
CA CYS A 135 4.31 4.06 -5.45
C CYS A 135 4.54 2.66 -4.86
N PHE A 136 3.88 1.65 -5.43
CA PHE A 136 4.01 0.25 -5.06
C PHE A 136 5.44 -0.27 -5.19
N ALA A 137 6.08 -0.04 -6.34
CA ALA A 137 7.46 -0.46 -6.56
C ALA A 137 8.43 0.18 -5.56
N ARG A 138 8.23 1.47 -5.25
CA ARG A 138 9.03 2.17 -4.24
C ARG A 138 8.80 1.60 -2.84
N PHE A 139 7.56 1.34 -2.47
CA PHE A 139 7.19 0.76 -1.18
C PHE A 139 7.83 -0.61 -0.96
N ILE A 140 7.73 -1.53 -1.93
CA ILE A 140 8.40 -2.83 -1.84
C ILE A 140 9.92 -2.68 -1.72
N ALA A 141 10.51 -1.77 -2.49
CA ALA A 141 11.94 -1.53 -2.42
C ALA A 141 12.40 -1.03 -1.04
N GLU A 142 11.60 -0.20 -0.37
CA GLU A 142 11.90 0.27 0.97
C GLU A 142 11.72 -0.85 2.01
N LEU A 143 10.68 -1.69 1.89
CA LEU A 143 10.46 -2.84 2.78
C LEU A 143 11.58 -3.88 2.71
N GLU A 144 12.12 -4.12 1.52
CA GLU A 144 13.08 -5.20 1.24
C GLU A 144 14.50 -4.68 1.00
N ASN A 145 14.72 -3.36 1.12
CA ASN A 145 15.98 -2.67 0.81
C ASN A 145 16.54 -3.03 -0.58
N LEU A 146 15.66 -3.07 -1.59
CA LEU A 146 15.99 -3.50 -2.95
C LEU A 146 16.48 -2.35 -3.83
N LYS A 147 17.36 -2.67 -4.78
CA LYS A 147 17.80 -1.78 -5.87
C LYS A 147 17.68 -2.50 -7.20
N GLY A 148 17.54 -1.76 -8.30
CA GLY A 148 17.53 -2.31 -9.65
C GLY A 148 16.14 -2.69 -10.17
N ARG A 149 16.08 -3.63 -11.12
CA ARG A 149 14.87 -3.94 -11.89
C ARG A 149 14.10 -5.12 -11.29
N HIS A 150 12.84 -4.90 -10.93
CA HIS A 150 11.98 -5.87 -10.25
C HIS A 150 10.69 -6.09 -11.03
N ARG A 151 10.16 -7.33 -10.97
CA ARG A 151 8.91 -7.71 -11.64
C ARG A 151 7.79 -7.84 -10.61
N TYR A 152 6.71 -7.11 -10.86
CA TYR A 152 5.51 -7.07 -10.04
C TYR A 152 4.30 -7.57 -10.84
N HIS A 153 3.33 -8.16 -10.14
CA HIS A 153 2.11 -8.65 -10.76
C HIS A 153 0.90 -7.83 -10.34
N ARG A 154 0.05 -7.48 -11.29
CA ARG A 154 -1.29 -6.95 -11.05
C ARG A 154 -2.20 -7.61 -12.07
N PRO A 155 -2.98 -8.65 -11.70
CA PRO A 155 -3.82 -9.36 -12.65
C PRO A 155 -4.67 -8.39 -13.48
N PRO A 156 -4.77 -8.58 -14.82
CA PRO A 156 -4.17 -9.63 -15.64
C PRO A 156 -2.71 -9.35 -16.10
N PHE A 157 -2.14 -8.22 -15.71
CA PHE A 157 -0.87 -7.71 -16.21
C PHE A 157 0.33 -8.06 -15.31
N SER A 158 1.52 -8.10 -15.92
CA SER A 158 2.78 -8.13 -15.18
C SER A 158 3.63 -6.94 -15.62
N LEU A 159 4.11 -6.16 -14.66
CA LEU A 159 4.90 -4.97 -14.92
C LEU A 159 6.32 -5.15 -14.37
N THR A 160 7.30 -4.68 -15.12
CA THR A 160 8.69 -4.62 -14.66
C THR A 160 9.03 -3.17 -14.36
N VAL A 161 9.37 -2.86 -13.12
CA VAL A 161 9.68 -1.50 -12.67
C VAL A 161 11.14 -1.46 -12.24
N MET A 162 11.84 -0.39 -12.65
CA MET A 162 13.18 -0.10 -12.19
C MET A 162 13.10 0.78 -10.95
N VAL A 163 13.67 0.29 -9.85
CA VAL A 163 13.86 1.03 -8.61
C VAL A 163 15.29 1.57 -8.64
N ALA A 164 15.41 2.89 -8.71
CA ALA A 164 16.69 3.61 -8.71
C ALA A 164 17.31 3.66 -7.31
#